data_AF-A0A669ES53-F1
#
_entry.id   AF-A0A669ES53-F1
#
_cell.length_a   1.000
_cell.length_b   1.000
_cell.length_c   1.000
_cell.angle_alpha   90.00
_cell.angle_beta   90.00
_cell.angle_gamma   90.00
#
_symmetry.space_group_name_H-M   'P 1'
#
loop_
_entity.id
_entity.type
_entity.pdbx_description
1 polymer ?
#
loop_
_entity_poly.entity_id
_entity_poly.type
_entity_poly.pdbx_seq_one_letter_code
_entity_poly.pdbx_strand_id
1 'polypeptide(L)'
;MWRLVLTLTLFSLGSEAMVTCRDNNDHEVDWYILYKAPGEKIPDPQNPPKKKYKTEIRYIYIDSTTQRVDMVPGTTNYKNLIDSSAALGNTLRPILKSVKDMPRNFGFLSYSDQPPGCSANPKKFGHSKGVLMVEQNSYGVWLLHSTPQFPFRRDQNTFWPESGFQNAQTFICVTFHYNQFRNIGKHLQYIRAFPFDYDIPNDFHQELIEATKWVQANPPTTSPYLTLTSKGQQNFYSFAKQQSKDLTVGDLYFTIAKVWVVGRLQPRVYR
;
A
#
# COMPACT_ATOMS: atom_id res chain seq x y z
N MET A 1 -28.39 -51.10 -22.85
CA MET A 1 -27.53 -50.11 -23.53
C MET A 1 -27.50 -48.85 -22.67
N TRP A 2 -26.36 -48.57 -22.02
CA TRP A 2 -26.23 -47.49 -21.02
C TRP A 2 -26.24 -46.11 -21.67
N ARG A 3 -26.99 -45.18 -21.07
CA ARG A 3 -26.96 -43.75 -21.41
C ARG A 3 -25.80 -43.11 -20.66
N LEU A 4 -24.77 -42.68 -21.38
CA LEU A 4 -23.72 -41.81 -20.87
C LEU A 4 -24.29 -40.40 -20.68
N VAL A 5 -24.43 -39.97 -19.43
CA VAL A 5 -24.71 -38.58 -19.07
C VAL A 5 -23.36 -37.87 -18.93
N LEU A 6 -23.02 -37.03 -19.90
CA LEU A 6 -21.86 -36.13 -19.84
C LEU A 6 -22.22 -34.93 -18.95
N THR A 7 -21.79 -34.96 -17.69
CA THR A 7 -21.79 -33.79 -16.82
C THR A 7 -20.59 -32.91 -17.22
N LEU A 8 -20.86 -31.82 -17.95
CA LEU A 8 -19.90 -30.75 -18.17
C LEU A 8 -19.66 -30.06 -16.82
N THR A 9 -18.60 -30.47 -16.13
CA THR A 9 -18.09 -29.70 -14.99
C THR A 9 -17.43 -28.45 -15.57
N LEU A 10 -18.13 -27.32 -15.44
CA LEU A 10 -17.52 -26.00 -15.55
C LEU A 10 -16.45 -25.93 -14.45
N PHE A 11 -15.21 -26.28 -14.79
CA PHE A 11 -14.06 -25.75 -14.09
C PHE A 11 -14.17 -24.24 -14.23
N SER A 12 -14.56 -23.57 -13.14
CA SER A 12 -14.37 -22.14 -13.00
C SER A 12 -12.89 -21.87 -13.23
N LEU A 13 -12.56 -21.40 -14.44
CA LEU A 13 -11.27 -20.80 -14.71
C LEU A 13 -11.03 -19.81 -13.58
N GLY A 14 -9.92 -19.98 -12.87
CA GLY A 14 -9.57 -19.15 -11.73
C GLY A 14 -9.76 -17.70 -12.14
N SER A 15 -10.61 -16.98 -11.40
CA SER A 15 -10.69 -15.54 -11.54
C SER A 15 -9.28 -15.03 -11.40
N GLU A 16 -8.70 -14.54 -12.49
CA GLU A 16 -7.49 -13.73 -12.46
C GLU A 16 -7.78 -12.68 -11.38
N ALA A 17 -7.01 -12.72 -10.29
CA ALA A 17 -7.33 -11.94 -9.12
C ALA A 17 -7.11 -10.47 -9.46
N MET A 18 -8.20 -9.75 -9.74
CA MET A 18 -8.17 -8.33 -10.08
C MET A 18 -7.40 -7.54 -9.02
N VAL A 19 -6.60 -6.57 -9.46
CA VAL A 19 -5.75 -5.75 -8.60
C VAL A 19 -6.59 -4.67 -7.91
N THR A 20 -7.15 -5.02 -6.76
CA THR A 20 -8.04 -4.16 -5.96
C THR A 20 -7.68 -4.23 -4.46
N CYS A 21 -8.01 -3.19 -3.71
CA CYS A 21 -7.98 -3.25 -2.25
C CYS A 21 -9.04 -4.25 -1.79
N ARG A 22 -8.66 -5.10 -0.83
CA ARG A 22 -9.56 -6.14 -0.31
C ARG A 22 -9.66 -6.11 1.20
N ASP A 23 -10.88 -6.31 1.69
CA ASP A 23 -11.18 -6.35 3.11
C ASP A 23 -10.72 -7.66 3.77
N ASN A 24 -11.01 -7.78 5.06
CA ASN A 24 -10.71 -8.99 5.82
C ASN A 24 -11.50 -10.23 5.37
N ASN A 25 -12.58 -10.07 4.61
CA ASN A 25 -13.40 -11.15 4.06
C ASN A 25 -13.16 -11.39 2.57
N ASP A 26 -12.09 -10.81 2.02
CA ASP A 26 -11.69 -10.89 0.60
C ASP A 26 -12.67 -10.21 -0.38
N HIS A 27 -13.57 -9.34 0.12
CA HIS A 27 -14.40 -8.49 -0.73
C HIS A 27 -13.61 -7.29 -1.25
N GLU A 28 -13.92 -6.85 -2.46
CA GLU A 28 -13.35 -5.62 -3.02
C GLU A 28 -13.88 -4.39 -2.28
N VAL A 29 -12.98 -3.47 -1.95
CA VAL A 29 -13.30 -2.15 -1.38
C VAL A 29 -12.56 -1.07 -2.15
N ASP A 30 -13.12 0.14 -2.18
CA ASP A 30 -12.50 1.25 -2.91
C ASP A 30 -11.23 1.72 -2.20
N TRP A 31 -11.29 1.84 -0.87
CA TRP A 31 -10.16 2.18 -0.04
C TRP A 31 -10.27 1.59 1.37
N TYR A 32 -9.08 1.37 1.92
CA TYR A 32 -8.66 0.90 3.22
C TYR A 32 -7.88 1.82 4.16
N ILE A 33 -8.14 1.85 5.46
CA ILE A 33 -7.18 2.32 6.47
C ILE A 33 -7.01 1.26 7.57
N LEU A 34 -5.77 0.92 7.87
CA LEU A 34 -5.38 0.08 8.99
C LEU A 34 -4.53 0.88 9.96
N TYR A 35 -4.88 0.84 11.25
CA TYR A 35 -4.03 1.37 12.32
C TYR A 35 -3.62 0.25 13.26
N LYS A 36 -2.38 -0.22 13.12
CA LYS A 36 -1.77 -1.23 13.98
C LYS A 36 -1.36 -0.62 15.32
N ALA A 37 -1.75 -1.24 16.43
CA ALA A 37 -1.27 -0.86 17.76
C ALA A 37 0.19 -1.30 17.99
N PRO A 38 0.96 -0.68 18.91
CA PRO A 38 2.26 -1.18 19.33
C PRO A 38 2.18 -2.63 19.84
N GLY A 39 3.22 -3.42 19.59
CA GLY A 39 3.23 -4.84 19.96
C GLY A 39 3.35 -5.05 21.47
N GLU A 40 2.65 -6.08 21.97
CA GLU A 40 2.80 -6.53 23.35
C GLU A 40 4.10 -7.32 23.52
N LYS A 41 4.95 -6.88 24.46
CA LYS A 41 6.22 -7.57 24.73
C LYS A 41 5.97 -8.91 25.41
N ILE A 42 6.69 -9.93 24.97
CA ILE A 42 6.77 -11.21 25.67
C ILE A 42 7.93 -11.12 26.66
N PRO A 43 7.70 -11.23 27.99
CA PRO A 43 8.77 -11.26 28.97
C PRO A 43 9.70 -12.45 28.71
N ASP A 44 11.01 -12.19 28.64
CA ASP A 44 12.04 -13.22 28.56
C ASP A 44 13.05 -12.98 29.70
N PRO A 45 12.80 -13.55 30.90
CA PRO A 45 13.67 -13.37 32.07
C PRO A 45 15.09 -13.87 31.85
N GLN A 46 15.29 -14.79 30.90
CA GLN A 46 16.58 -15.42 30.62
C GLN A 46 17.41 -14.58 29.64
N ASN A 47 16.77 -13.81 28.75
CA ASN A 47 17.43 -12.91 27.80
C ASN A 47 16.78 -11.51 27.76
N PRO A 48 16.90 -10.70 28.82
CA PRO A 48 16.29 -9.36 28.92
C PRO A 48 16.54 -8.41 27.74
N PRO A 49 17.72 -8.42 27.06
CA PRO A 49 17.98 -7.50 25.94
C PRO A 49 17.16 -7.83 24.68
N LYS A 50 16.73 -9.08 24.51
CA LYS A 50 16.07 -9.53 23.28
C LYS A 50 14.57 -9.24 23.37
N LYS A 51 14.15 -8.11 22.79
CA LYS A 51 12.73 -7.75 22.69
C LYS A 51 12.03 -8.72 21.73
N LYS A 52 11.11 -9.53 22.26
CA LYS A 52 10.15 -10.32 21.48
C LYS A 52 8.75 -9.75 21.69
N TYR A 53 7.91 -9.85 20.68
CA TYR A 53 6.54 -9.36 20.71
C TYR A 53 5.58 -10.51 20.36
N LYS A 54 4.34 -10.45 20.86
CA LYS A 54 3.27 -11.35 20.43
C LYS A 54 3.01 -11.18 18.93
N THR A 55 2.69 -12.28 18.27
CA THR A 55 2.35 -12.31 16.83
C THR A 55 0.90 -11.93 16.57
N GLU A 56 0.02 -12.08 17.56
CA GLU A 56 -1.37 -11.62 17.52
C GLU A 56 -1.40 -10.09 17.61
N ILE A 57 -1.69 -9.44 16.50
CA ILE A 57 -1.67 -7.99 16.39
C ILE A 57 -3.07 -7.42 16.60
N ARG A 58 -3.16 -6.44 17.52
CA ARG A 58 -4.34 -5.56 17.63
C ARG A 58 -4.25 -4.43 16.61
N TYR A 59 -5.35 -4.16 15.91
CA TYR A 59 -5.43 -3.04 14.97
C TYR A 59 -6.86 -2.54 14.80
N ILE A 60 -7.00 -1.34 14.25
CA ILE A 60 -8.26 -0.77 13.81
C ILE A 60 -8.33 -0.89 12.28
N TYR A 61 -9.48 -1.29 11.76
CA TYR A 61 -9.78 -1.38 10.33
C TYR A 61 -10.95 -0.45 9.99
N ILE A 62 -10.81 0.32 8.92
CA ILE A 62 -11.85 1.20 8.36
C ILE A 62 -11.76 1.10 6.84
N ASP A 63 -12.87 0.98 6.14
CA ASP A 63 -12.87 1.00 4.67
C ASP A 63 -14.02 1.84 4.10
N SER A 64 -14.17 1.80 2.78
CA SER A 64 -15.19 2.54 2.05
C SER A 64 -16.63 2.07 2.26
N THR A 65 -16.85 0.90 2.85
CA THR A 65 -18.19 0.28 2.97
C THR A 65 -18.64 0.07 4.41
N THR A 66 -17.70 0.05 5.36
CA THR A 66 -17.93 -0.27 6.76
C THR A 66 -17.61 0.90 7.68
N GLN A 67 -18.21 0.86 8.87
CA GLN A 67 -17.75 1.68 9.99
C GLN A 67 -16.49 1.06 10.61
N ARG A 68 -15.83 1.81 11.49
CA ARG A 68 -14.65 1.36 12.24
C ARG A 68 -14.88 -0.02 12.89
N VAL A 69 -13.97 -0.95 12.62
CA VAL A 69 -13.89 -2.28 13.24
C VAL A 69 -12.61 -2.40 14.05
N ASP A 70 -12.73 -2.79 15.32
CA ASP A 70 -11.59 -3.04 16.19
C ASP A 70 -11.23 -4.54 16.15
N MET A 71 -10.03 -4.86 15.67
CA MET A 71 -9.51 -6.22 15.56
C MET A 71 -8.70 -6.55 16.81
N VAL A 72 -9.34 -7.23 17.75
CA VAL A 72 -8.78 -7.57 19.06
C VAL A 72 -8.56 -9.08 19.17
N PRO A 73 -7.34 -9.55 19.48
CA PRO A 73 -7.08 -10.98 19.70
C PRO A 73 -8.04 -11.62 20.70
N GLY A 74 -8.51 -12.83 20.39
CA GLY A 74 -9.46 -13.59 21.23
C GLY A 74 -10.94 -13.25 21.02
N THR A 75 -11.28 -12.33 20.12
CA THR A 75 -12.68 -12.04 19.74
C THR A 75 -13.14 -12.89 18.55
N THR A 76 -14.44 -13.17 18.43
CA THR A 76 -14.99 -14.10 17.42
C THR A 76 -14.64 -13.74 15.98
N ASN A 77 -14.56 -12.45 15.65
CA ASN A 77 -14.31 -11.96 14.29
C ASN A 77 -12.86 -11.52 14.06
N TYR A 78 -11.96 -11.86 14.98
CA TYR A 78 -10.55 -11.48 14.87
C TYR A 78 -9.89 -12.16 13.68
N LYS A 79 -9.25 -11.37 12.82
CA LYS A 79 -8.29 -11.84 11.81
C LYS A 79 -6.94 -11.20 12.08
N ASN A 80 -5.88 -12.01 12.19
CA ASN A 80 -4.57 -11.45 12.48
C ASN A 80 -4.06 -10.69 11.24
N LEU A 81 -3.47 -9.52 11.46
CA LEU A 81 -3.02 -8.62 10.39
C LEU A 81 -2.03 -9.29 9.41
N ILE A 82 -1.30 -10.29 9.91
CA ILE A 82 -0.22 -10.98 9.19
C ILE A 82 -0.70 -12.26 8.50
N ASP A 83 -1.97 -12.62 8.66
CA ASP A 83 -2.53 -13.78 7.97
C ASP A 83 -2.70 -13.44 6.49
N SER A 84 -2.37 -14.38 5.61
CA SER A 84 -2.54 -14.22 4.16
C SER A 84 -4.00 -14.06 3.73
N SER A 85 -4.95 -14.40 4.61
CA SER A 85 -6.40 -14.25 4.43
C SER A 85 -6.99 -12.99 5.08
N ALA A 86 -6.16 -12.15 5.72
CA ALA A 86 -6.55 -10.83 6.22
C ALA A 86 -6.39 -9.76 5.13
N ALA A 87 -6.88 -8.54 5.38
CA ALA A 87 -6.95 -7.46 4.39
C ALA A 87 -5.63 -7.20 3.64
N LEU A 88 -4.49 -7.16 4.35
CA LEU A 88 -3.18 -7.01 3.72
C LEU A 88 -2.82 -8.20 2.83
N GLY A 89 -3.00 -9.42 3.32
CA GLY A 89 -2.75 -10.65 2.56
C GLY A 89 -3.63 -10.77 1.31
N ASN A 90 -4.93 -10.52 1.46
CA ASN A 90 -5.91 -10.52 0.37
C ASN A 90 -5.55 -9.50 -0.71
N THR A 91 -5.16 -8.29 -0.29
CA THR A 91 -4.74 -7.21 -1.19
C THR A 91 -3.43 -7.56 -1.92
N LEU A 92 -2.41 -8.02 -1.18
CA LEU A 92 -1.07 -8.28 -1.73
C LEU A 92 -0.94 -9.61 -2.46
N ARG A 93 -1.97 -10.47 -2.42
CA ARG A 93 -2.02 -11.79 -3.06
C ARG A 93 -1.43 -11.83 -4.49
N PRO A 94 -1.61 -10.83 -5.37
CA PRO A 94 -0.97 -10.84 -6.70
C PRO A 94 0.56 -10.91 -6.65
N ILE A 95 1.19 -10.24 -5.69
CA ILE A 95 2.65 -10.20 -5.56
C ILE A 95 3.22 -11.27 -4.64
N LEU A 96 2.41 -11.97 -3.85
CA LEU A 96 2.85 -13.06 -2.94
C LEU A 96 3.09 -14.41 -3.67
N LYS A 97 3.29 -14.35 -5.00
CA LYS A 97 3.55 -15.48 -5.90
C LYS A 97 4.84 -15.24 -6.67
N SER A 98 5.33 -16.26 -7.38
CA SER A 98 6.49 -16.13 -8.26
C SER A 98 6.23 -15.11 -9.37
N VAL A 99 7.25 -14.31 -9.72
CA VAL A 99 7.17 -13.35 -10.84
C VAL A 99 6.93 -14.05 -12.17
N LYS A 100 7.41 -15.29 -12.30
CA LYS A 100 7.21 -16.10 -13.51
C LYS A 100 5.74 -16.41 -13.79
N ASP A 101 4.89 -16.33 -12.77
CA ASP A 101 3.46 -16.61 -12.85
C ASP A 101 2.63 -15.33 -13.04
N MET A 102 3.28 -14.16 -13.10
CA MET A 102 2.60 -12.88 -13.28
C MET A 102 2.25 -12.67 -14.76
N PRO A 103 1.02 -12.23 -15.09
CA PRO A 103 0.62 -11.99 -16.46
C PRO A 103 1.31 -10.72 -16.99
N ARG A 104 1.48 -10.61 -18.32
CA ARG A 104 2.24 -9.51 -18.94
C ARG A 104 1.60 -8.13 -18.73
N ASN A 105 0.30 -8.09 -18.53
CA ASN A 105 -0.45 -6.86 -18.25
C ASN A 105 -0.44 -6.50 -16.76
N PHE A 106 0.38 -7.16 -15.91
CA PHE A 106 0.54 -6.85 -14.51
C PHE A 106 1.94 -6.28 -14.22
N GLY A 107 2.01 -5.31 -13.30
CA GLY A 107 3.26 -4.80 -12.77
C GLY A 107 3.16 -4.43 -11.30
N PHE A 108 4.29 -4.40 -10.61
CA PHE A 108 4.37 -3.97 -9.22
C PHE A 108 5.67 -3.22 -8.91
N LEU A 109 5.64 -2.41 -7.85
CA LEU A 109 6.82 -1.73 -7.30
C LEU A 109 6.65 -1.53 -5.79
N SER A 110 7.60 -2.03 -5.02
CA SER A 110 7.74 -1.76 -3.59
C SER A 110 8.86 -0.74 -3.38
N TYR A 111 8.60 0.27 -2.57
CA TYR A 111 9.56 1.31 -2.20
C TYR A 111 9.60 1.52 -0.69
N SER A 112 10.79 1.81 -0.15
CA SER A 112 10.98 2.06 1.28
C SER A 112 12.35 2.70 1.52
N ASP A 113 12.45 3.67 2.42
CA ASP A 113 13.74 4.13 2.93
C ASP A 113 14.45 3.11 3.83
N GLN A 114 13.71 2.10 4.29
CA GLN A 114 14.19 1.00 5.13
C GLN A 114 13.70 -0.35 4.56
N PRO A 115 14.19 -0.78 3.38
CA PRO A 115 13.80 -2.04 2.76
C PRO A 115 14.40 -3.24 3.51
N PRO A 116 13.95 -4.48 3.22
CA PRO A 116 14.60 -5.68 3.72
C PRO A 116 16.08 -5.74 3.29
N GLY A 117 16.98 -6.00 4.23
CA GLY A 117 18.40 -6.28 3.95
C GLY A 117 19.29 -5.08 3.61
N CYS A 118 18.75 -3.87 3.45
CA CYS A 118 19.56 -2.66 3.25
C CYS A 118 18.90 -1.39 3.80
N SER A 119 19.46 -0.21 3.51
CA SER A 119 18.91 1.08 3.90
C SER A 119 19.17 2.11 2.81
N ALA A 120 18.17 2.92 2.51
CA ALA A 120 18.31 3.98 1.52
C ALA A 120 19.21 5.10 2.07
N ASN A 121 19.96 5.77 1.20
CA ASN A 121 20.75 6.93 1.61
C ASN A 121 19.81 8.09 1.99
N PRO A 122 19.78 8.54 3.26
CA PRO A 122 18.83 9.56 3.73
C PRO A 122 19.09 10.95 3.15
N LYS A 123 20.27 11.18 2.55
CA LYS A 123 20.57 12.42 1.81
C LYS A 123 20.00 12.41 0.39
N LYS A 124 19.69 11.24 -0.17
CA LYS A 124 19.24 11.08 -1.56
C LYS A 124 17.75 10.74 -1.67
N PHE A 125 17.22 9.95 -0.73
CA PHE A 125 15.87 9.39 -0.81
C PHE A 125 14.98 9.92 0.32
N GLY A 126 13.69 10.05 0.04
CA GLY A 126 12.70 10.51 1.02
C GLY A 126 12.27 9.41 1.98
N HIS A 127 11.90 9.82 3.20
CA HIS A 127 11.30 8.94 4.21
C HIS A 127 9.88 8.56 3.81
N SER A 128 9.77 7.53 2.98
CA SER A 128 8.51 7.08 2.39
C SER A 128 8.56 5.59 2.15
N LYS A 129 7.40 4.93 2.29
CA LYS A 129 7.26 3.50 2.04
C LYS A 129 5.90 3.20 1.40
N GLY A 130 5.85 2.19 0.55
CA GLY A 130 4.62 1.78 -0.08
C GLY A 130 4.82 0.64 -1.07
N VAL A 131 3.69 0.09 -1.50
CA VAL A 131 3.59 -0.93 -2.53
C VAL A 131 2.58 -0.46 -3.56
N LEU A 132 2.92 -0.56 -4.83
CA LEU A 132 1.97 -0.42 -5.92
C LEU A 132 1.86 -1.73 -6.68
N MET A 133 0.65 -2.05 -7.09
CA MET A 133 0.33 -3.14 -8.01
C MET A 133 -0.61 -2.57 -9.04
N VAL A 134 -0.44 -2.93 -10.30
CA VAL A 134 -1.17 -2.31 -11.39
C VAL A 134 -1.42 -3.29 -12.52
N GLU A 135 -2.66 -3.31 -13.00
CA GLU A 135 -3.06 -4.03 -14.20
C GLU A 135 -3.34 -3.03 -15.32
N GLN A 136 -2.64 -3.18 -16.45
CA GLN A 136 -2.72 -2.28 -17.58
C GLN A 136 -4.16 -2.22 -18.11
N ASN A 137 -4.66 -1.00 -18.39
CA ASN A 137 -6.02 -0.73 -18.87
C ASN A 137 -7.17 -1.16 -17.91
N SER A 138 -6.86 -1.51 -16.66
CA SER A 138 -7.82 -1.94 -15.66
C SER A 138 -7.67 -1.07 -14.41
N TYR A 139 -7.39 -1.68 -13.27
CA TYR A 139 -7.20 -1.02 -11.98
C TYR A 139 -5.81 -1.31 -11.42
N GLY A 140 -5.47 -0.57 -10.38
CA GLY A 140 -4.33 -0.90 -9.55
C GLY A 140 -4.57 -0.45 -8.12
N VAL A 141 -3.69 -0.89 -7.24
CA VAL A 141 -3.64 -0.51 -5.84
C VAL A 141 -2.40 0.33 -5.58
N TRP A 142 -2.57 1.39 -4.80
CA TRP A 142 -1.46 2.04 -4.10
C TRP A 142 -1.66 1.87 -2.59
N LEU A 143 -0.76 1.11 -1.97
CA LEU A 143 -0.72 0.82 -0.54
C LEU A 143 0.41 1.62 0.10
N LEU A 144 0.06 2.67 0.83
CA LEU A 144 0.99 3.45 1.66
C LEU A 144 1.15 2.79 3.02
N HIS A 145 2.36 2.79 3.58
CA HIS A 145 2.57 2.29 4.94
C HIS A 145 3.75 2.94 5.67
N SER A 146 3.84 2.70 6.98
CA SER A 146 4.97 3.15 7.81
C SER A 146 5.89 2.01 8.29
N THR A 147 5.54 0.75 8.01
CA THR A 147 6.26 -0.45 8.47
C THR A 147 7.63 -0.62 7.79
N PRO A 148 8.75 -0.59 8.53
CA PRO A 148 10.08 -0.90 7.97
C PRO A 148 10.17 -2.34 7.48
N GLN A 149 11.00 -2.57 6.47
CA GLN A 149 11.24 -3.88 5.85
C GLN A 149 9.98 -4.59 5.32
N PHE A 150 8.91 -3.84 5.02
CA PHE A 150 7.69 -4.38 4.44
C PHE A 150 7.61 -4.06 2.94
N PRO A 151 7.10 -4.97 2.10
CA PRO A 151 6.96 -6.41 2.38
C PRO A 151 8.34 -7.04 2.63
N PHE A 152 8.40 -8.04 3.52
CA PHE A 152 9.68 -8.68 3.84
C PHE A 152 10.11 -9.67 2.75
N ARG A 153 9.19 -10.58 2.40
CA ARG A 153 9.31 -11.48 1.25
C ARG A 153 7.98 -11.54 0.52
N ARG A 154 8.03 -11.76 -0.79
CA ARG A 154 6.85 -11.98 -1.62
C ARG A 154 6.34 -13.42 -1.50
N ASP A 155 5.96 -13.78 -0.28
CA ASP A 155 5.48 -15.11 0.10
C ASP A 155 4.38 -14.98 1.17
N GLN A 156 3.36 -15.82 1.07
CA GLN A 156 2.15 -15.74 1.89
C GLN A 156 2.42 -15.91 3.39
N ASN A 157 3.49 -16.61 3.78
CA ASN A 157 3.81 -16.90 5.17
C ASN A 157 4.86 -15.96 5.75
N THR A 158 5.53 -15.18 4.90
CA THR A 158 6.72 -14.40 5.28
C THR A 158 6.72 -12.97 4.78
N PHE A 159 5.58 -12.44 4.33
CA PHE A 159 5.46 -11.05 3.89
C PHE A 159 5.57 -10.03 5.01
N TRP A 160 5.24 -10.41 6.25
CA TRP A 160 5.33 -9.53 7.41
C TRP A 160 6.74 -9.53 8.05
N PRO A 161 7.36 -8.35 8.27
CA PRO A 161 8.68 -8.27 8.91
C PRO A 161 8.61 -8.28 10.44
N GLU A 162 9.64 -8.85 11.08
CA GLU A 162 9.85 -8.76 12.54
C GLU A 162 9.85 -7.31 13.07
N SER A 163 10.43 -6.39 12.30
CA SER A 163 10.46 -4.97 12.69
C SER A 163 9.07 -4.33 12.74
N GLY A 164 8.06 -4.95 12.13
CA GLY A 164 6.68 -4.48 12.12
C GLY A 164 5.94 -4.67 13.44
N PHE A 165 6.41 -5.54 14.34
CA PHE A 165 5.70 -5.82 15.59
C PHE A 165 5.82 -4.70 16.62
N GLN A 166 6.99 -4.07 16.76
CA GLN A 166 7.29 -3.19 17.88
C GLN A 166 6.40 -1.94 17.95
N ASN A 167 6.34 -1.16 16.87
CA ASN A 167 5.70 0.15 16.87
C ASN A 167 4.26 0.09 16.35
N ALA A 168 3.51 1.15 16.62
CA ALA A 168 2.28 1.42 15.87
C ALA A 168 2.64 1.68 14.40
N GLN A 169 1.75 1.27 13.49
CA GLN A 169 1.93 1.42 12.06
C GLN A 169 0.61 1.77 11.39
N THR A 170 0.67 2.57 10.34
CA THR A 170 -0.51 2.90 9.52
C THR A 170 -0.34 2.27 8.15
N PHE A 171 -1.44 1.79 7.58
CA PHE A 171 -1.55 1.44 6.17
C PHE A 171 -2.76 2.14 5.57
N ILE A 172 -2.62 2.61 4.32
CA ILE A 172 -3.71 3.18 3.54
C ILE A 172 -3.67 2.51 2.18
N CYS A 173 -4.76 1.83 1.81
CA CYS A 173 -4.92 1.21 0.50
C CYS A 173 -5.95 1.99 -0.29
N VAL A 174 -5.68 2.32 -1.55
CA VAL A 174 -6.69 2.88 -2.45
C VAL A 174 -6.61 2.20 -3.81
N THR A 175 -7.77 1.82 -4.33
CA THR A 175 -7.93 1.28 -5.69
C THR A 175 -8.12 2.46 -6.66
N PHE A 176 -7.30 2.50 -7.70
CA PHE A 176 -7.35 3.55 -8.72
C PHE A 176 -7.51 2.94 -10.12
N HIS A 177 -8.09 3.70 -11.03
CA HIS A 177 -7.99 3.39 -12.46
C HIS A 177 -6.54 3.48 -12.94
N TYR A 178 -6.17 2.65 -13.92
CA TYR A 178 -4.82 2.61 -14.49
C TYR A 178 -4.26 3.99 -14.85
N ASN A 179 -5.08 4.90 -15.40
CA ASN A 179 -4.65 6.26 -15.78
C ASN A 179 -4.12 7.11 -14.61
N GLN A 180 -4.55 6.85 -13.37
CA GLN A 180 -4.07 7.56 -12.18
C GLN A 180 -2.61 7.20 -11.86
N PHE A 181 -2.14 6.03 -12.33
CA PHE A 181 -0.77 5.58 -12.06
C PHE A 181 0.29 6.42 -12.77
N ARG A 182 -0.10 7.20 -13.79
CA ARG A 182 0.74 8.28 -14.32
C ARG A 182 1.10 9.30 -13.23
N ASN A 183 0.09 9.80 -12.52
CA ASN A 183 0.26 10.78 -11.45
C ASN A 183 0.93 10.15 -10.21
N ILE A 184 0.62 8.89 -9.90
CA ILE A 184 1.27 8.17 -8.78
C ILE A 184 2.76 7.97 -9.09
N GLY A 185 3.12 7.51 -10.29
CA GLY A 185 4.52 7.40 -10.73
C GLY A 185 5.25 8.74 -10.60
N LYS A 186 4.61 9.82 -11.05
CA LYS A 186 5.15 11.18 -10.90
C LYS A 186 5.35 11.58 -9.44
N HIS A 187 4.41 11.23 -8.57
CA HIS A 187 4.53 11.48 -7.14
C HIS A 187 5.73 10.74 -6.51
N LEU A 188 6.00 9.49 -6.92
CA LEU A 188 7.17 8.74 -6.45
C LEU A 188 8.49 9.45 -6.81
N GLN A 189 8.57 10.07 -7.99
CA GLN A 189 9.71 10.90 -8.39
C GLN A 189 9.86 12.14 -7.50
N TYR A 190 8.75 12.78 -7.13
CA TYR A 190 8.74 13.98 -6.27
C TYR A 190 9.20 13.69 -4.85
N ILE A 191 8.75 12.58 -4.26
CA ILE A 191 9.16 12.18 -2.91
C ILE A 191 10.52 11.48 -2.88
N ARG A 192 11.16 11.31 -4.05
CA ARG A 192 12.41 10.57 -4.21
C ARG A 192 12.34 9.19 -3.54
N ALA A 193 11.30 8.43 -3.90
CA ALA A 193 11.08 7.09 -3.37
C ALA A 193 12.27 6.18 -3.70
N PHE A 194 12.62 5.28 -2.78
CA PHE A 194 13.63 4.24 -3.01
C PHE A 194 12.96 2.91 -3.36
N PRO A 195 12.80 2.54 -4.64
CA PRO A 195 12.30 1.23 -5.03
C PRO A 195 13.34 0.15 -4.73
N PHE A 196 12.88 -1.01 -4.26
CA PHE A 196 13.76 -2.13 -3.87
C PHE A 196 13.31 -3.49 -4.40
N ASP A 197 12.04 -3.66 -4.79
CA ASP A 197 11.52 -4.88 -5.42
C ASP A 197 10.42 -4.47 -6.41
N TYR A 198 10.60 -4.79 -7.68
CA TYR A 198 9.70 -4.33 -8.74
C TYR A 198 9.81 -5.20 -9.99
N ASP A 199 8.69 -5.26 -10.72
CA ASP A 199 8.62 -5.71 -12.10
C ASP A 199 7.56 -4.85 -12.80
N ILE A 200 7.99 -3.95 -13.67
CA ILE A 200 7.12 -3.04 -14.42
C ILE A 200 7.43 -3.23 -15.91
N PRO A 201 6.50 -3.81 -16.69
CA PRO A 201 6.69 -3.98 -18.12
C PRO A 201 6.91 -2.65 -18.86
N ASN A 202 7.68 -2.68 -19.96
CA ASN A 202 8.12 -1.47 -20.67
C ASN A 202 7.00 -0.70 -21.39
N ASP A 203 5.83 -1.30 -21.55
CA ASP A 203 4.63 -0.72 -22.16
C ASP A 203 3.68 -0.10 -21.13
N PHE A 204 4.08 -0.04 -19.86
CA PHE A 204 3.36 0.70 -18.82
C PHE A 204 3.65 2.20 -18.90
N HIS A 205 2.92 3.00 -18.11
CA HIS A 205 3.18 4.44 -17.98
C HIS A 205 4.67 4.71 -17.70
N GLN A 206 5.27 5.59 -18.51
CA GLN A 206 6.68 5.95 -18.43
C GLN A 206 7.07 6.40 -17.02
N GLU A 207 6.20 7.12 -16.32
CA GLU A 207 6.44 7.61 -14.97
C GLU A 207 6.65 6.47 -13.94
N LEU A 208 6.02 5.30 -14.13
CA LEU A 208 6.27 4.11 -13.32
C LEU A 208 7.62 3.47 -13.66
N ILE A 209 7.94 3.37 -14.96
CA ILE A 209 9.23 2.83 -15.42
C ILE A 209 10.39 3.71 -14.95
N GLU A 210 10.20 5.03 -14.94
CA GLU A 210 11.15 5.99 -14.42
C GLU A 210 11.32 5.91 -12.91
N ALA A 211 10.23 5.62 -12.17
CA ALA A 211 10.27 5.43 -10.74
C ALA A 211 11.17 4.24 -10.36
N THR A 212 11.15 3.12 -11.10
CA THR A 212 12.05 1.97 -10.86
C THR A 212 13.52 2.32 -11.08
N LYS A 213 13.82 3.32 -11.91
CA LYS A 213 15.17 3.79 -12.26
C LYS A 213 15.65 4.98 -11.43
N TRP A 214 14.93 5.34 -10.36
CA TRP A 214 15.25 6.46 -9.46
C TRP A 214 15.28 7.82 -10.15
N VAL A 215 14.52 7.99 -11.23
CA VAL A 215 14.39 9.31 -11.87
C VAL A 215 13.71 10.26 -10.90
N GLN A 216 14.33 11.42 -10.69
CA GLN A 216 13.85 12.43 -9.76
C GLN A 216 13.20 13.58 -10.53
N ALA A 217 12.15 14.14 -9.96
CA ALA A 217 11.54 15.36 -10.44
C ALA A 217 11.27 16.28 -9.25
N ASN A 218 11.30 17.58 -9.48
CA ASN A 218 10.84 18.52 -8.47
C ASN A 218 9.32 18.61 -8.51
N PRO A 219 8.63 18.66 -7.36
CA PRO A 219 7.20 18.91 -7.34
C PRO A 219 6.88 20.28 -7.97
N PRO A 220 5.71 20.44 -8.62
CA PRO A 220 5.33 21.68 -9.29
C PRO A 220 5.26 22.84 -8.29
N THR A 221 5.65 24.04 -8.72
CA THR A 221 5.53 25.26 -7.90
C THR A 221 4.12 25.86 -7.92
N THR A 222 3.30 25.50 -8.92
CA THR A 222 1.97 26.09 -9.15
C THR A 222 0.84 25.36 -8.43
N SER A 223 0.93 24.03 -8.29
CA SER A 223 0.02 23.20 -7.50
C SER A 223 0.82 22.32 -6.54
N PRO A 224 0.66 22.49 -5.22
CA PRO A 224 1.40 21.71 -4.23
C PRO A 224 0.85 20.27 -4.06
N TYR A 225 -0.16 19.89 -4.84
CA TYR A 225 -0.73 18.54 -4.83
C TYR A 225 -1.13 18.07 -6.24
N LEU A 226 -1.22 16.75 -6.37
CA LEU A 226 -1.90 16.06 -7.45
C LEU A 226 -3.26 15.56 -6.95
N THR A 227 -4.31 15.78 -7.74
CA THR A 227 -5.61 15.14 -7.50
C THR A 227 -5.57 13.73 -8.08
N LEU A 228 -5.97 12.77 -7.26
CA LEU A 228 -6.17 11.37 -7.63
C LEU A 228 -7.63 11.02 -7.37
N THR A 229 -8.23 10.24 -8.27
CA THR A 229 -9.63 9.80 -8.12
C THR A 229 -9.67 8.29 -8.06
N SER A 230 -10.19 7.74 -6.96
CA SER A 230 -10.32 6.30 -6.76
C SER A 230 -11.34 5.67 -7.72
N LYS A 231 -11.40 4.33 -7.74
CA LYS A 231 -12.40 3.56 -8.50
C LYS A 231 -13.83 4.01 -8.13
N GLY A 232 -14.08 4.25 -6.85
CA GLY A 232 -15.33 4.73 -6.27
C GLY A 232 -15.58 6.23 -6.42
N GLN A 233 -14.83 6.93 -7.28
CA GLN A 233 -14.95 8.38 -7.54
C GLN A 233 -14.68 9.28 -6.33
N GLN A 234 -13.99 8.77 -5.31
CA GLN A 234 -13.52 9.58 -4.19
C GLN A 234 -12.23 10.30 -4.57
N ASN A 235 -12.17 11.60 -4.31
CA ASN A 235 -10.96 12.39 -4.52
C ASN A 235 -9.98 12.20 -3.35
N PHE A 236 -8.72 11.97 -3.71
CA PHE A 236 -7.54 11.94 -2.85
C PHE A 236 -6.55 13.00 -3.34
N TYR A 237 -5.82 13.61 -2.42
CA TYR A 237 -4.85 14.65 -2.74
C TYR A 237 -3.47 14.21 -2.29
N SER A 238 -2.55 14.15 -3.26
CA SER A 238 -1.20 13.69 -3.06
C SER A 238 -0.25 14.88 -3.00
N PHE A 239 0.28 15.16 -1.82
CA PHE A 239 1.17 16.29 -1.56
C PHE A 239 2.62 15.82 -1.53
N ALA A 240 3.49 16.51 -2.24
CA ALA A 240 4.94 16.30 -2.17
C ALA A 240 5.65 17.62 -1.90
N LYS A 241 6.66 17.57 -1.04
CA LYS A 241 7.46 18.74 -0.68
C LYS A 241 8.81 18.74 -1.37
N GLN A 242 9.40 19.92 -1.53
CA GLN A 242 10.81 20.03 -1.86
C GLN A 242 11.65 19.80 -0.59
N GLN A 243 12.84 19.24 -0.76
CA GLN A 243 13.80 19.15 0.32
C GLN A 243 14.44 20.53 0.51
N SER A 244 13.97 21.28 1.50
CA SER A 244 14.50 22.61 1.85
C SER A 244 14.64 22.74 3.36
N LYS A 245 15.63 23.54 3.79
CA LYS A 245 15.78 23.97 5.19
C LYS A 245 14.85 25.14 5.53
N ASP A 246 14.37 25.88 4.53
CA ASP A 246 13.37 26.92 4.72
C ASP A 246 12.03 26.25 5.06
N LEU A 247 11.48 26.55 6.24
CA LEU A 247 10.22 25.99 6.72
C LEU A 247 9.07 26.28 5.76
N THR A 248 9.05 27.44 5.11
CA THR A 248 7.95 27.84 4.22
C THR A 248 7.92 27.07 2.90
N VAL A 249 9.02 26.35 2.60
CA VAL A 249 9.22 25.52 1.40
C VAL A 249 9.30 24.03 1.74
N GLY A 250 9.98 23.70 2.85
CA GLY A 250 10.34 22.35 3.26
C GLY A 250 9.42 21.73 4.30
N ASP A 251 8.46 22.47 4.86
CA ASP A 251 7.42 21.93 5.75
C ASP A 251 6.18 21.51 4.95
N LEU A 252 5.86 20.21 5.04
CA LEU A 252 4.71 19.60 4.38
C LEU A 252 3.39 20.08 5.01
N TYR A 253 3.32 20.21 6.33
CA TYR A 253 2.10 20.63 7.02
C TYR A 253 1.79 22.10 6.74
N PHE A 254 2.82 22.93 6.65
CA PHE A 254 2.67 24.31 6.20
C PHE A 254 2.13 24.39 4.76
N THR A 255 2.68 23.56 3.86
CA THR A 255 2.21 23.45 2.47
C THR A 255 0.74 23.01 2.40
N ILE A 256 0.37 22.00 3.17
CA ILE A 256 -1.02 21.53 3.27
C ILE A 256 -1.91 22.66 3.79
N ALA A 257 -1.58 23.25 4.95
CA ALA A 257 -2.36 24.30 5.59
C ALA A 257 -2.61 25.50 4.65
N LYS A 258 -1.60 25.92 3.88
CA LYS A 258 -1.75 26.99 2.87
C LYS A 258 -2.85 26.69 1.85
N VAL A 259 -2.97 25.46 1.39
CA VAL A 259 -4.01 25.07 0.42
C VAL A 259 -5.41 25.17 1.03
N TRP A 260 -5.54 24.75 2.29
CA TRP A 260 -6.81 24.83 3.03
C TRP A 260 -7.24 26.27 3.29
N VAL A 261 -6.31 27.13 3.73
CA VAL A 261 -6.59 28.55 4.03
C VAL A 261 -6.98 29.32 2.76
N VAL A 262 -6.39 29.00 1.60
CA VAL A 262 -6.68 29.68 0.32
C VAL A 262 -8.00 29.18 -0.32
N GLY A 263 -8.76 28.31 0.36
CA GLY A 263 -10.10 27.89 -0.07
C GLY A 263 -10.13 26.93 -1.26
N ARG A 264 -8.99 26.36 -1.67
CA ARG A 264 -8.93 25.47 -2.84
C ARG A 264 -9.42 24.04 -2.56
N LEU A 265 -9.63 23.68 -1.30
CA LEU A 265 -10.08 22.35 -0.84
C LEU A 265 -11.13 22.46 0.28
N GLN A 266 -12.13 23.34 0.18
CA GLN A 266 -13.19 23.35 1.20
C GLN A 266 -14.02 22.06 1.14
N PRO A 267 -14.29 21.39 2.28
CA PRO A 267 -15.27 20.33 2.32
C PRO A 267 -16.63 20.94 2.00
N ARG A 268 -17.42 20.31 1.11
CA ARG A 268 -18.86 20.58 1.12
C ARG A 268 -19.36 20.18 2.49
N VAL A 269 -19.66 21.17 3.32
CA VAL A 269 -20.38 20.96 4.57
C VAL A 269 -21.77 20.48 4.15
N TYR A 270 -21.99 19.17 4.17
CA TYR A 270 -23.33 18.64 4.19
C TYR A 270 -23.88 18.96 5.59
N ARG A 271 -24.78 19.95 5.64
CA ARG A 271 -25.63 20.20 6.81
C ARG A 271 -26.62 19.06 6.97
#